data_AF-A0A546XI53-F1
#
_entry.id   AF-A0A546XI53-F1
#
_cell.length_a   1.000
_cell.length_b   1.000
_cell.length_c   1.000
_cell.angle_alpha   90.00
_cell.angle_beta   90.00
_cell.angle_gamma   90.00
#
_symmetry.space_group_name_H-M   'P 1'
#
loop_
_entity.id
_entity.type
_entity.pdbx_description
1 polymer ?
#
loop_
_entity_poly.entity_id
_entity_poly.type
_entity_poly.pdbx_seq_one_letter_code
_entity_poly.pdbx_strand_id
1 'polypeptide(L)'
;MTDIIKAAKKLIDCVEFDMNGAGGKGGNGGLLSDTTLRAAHDLRVIISREAYSPAVQAIAAERRRQIEKEGWFPEHDDTHVNGELAQAAAAYTLGLYAVTGAVQSGKKFLPWAKTLWPWDLKWWKPKDREHDLVKAGALIVAELERLYRAAESAKRTGGAA
;
A
#
# COMPACT_ATOMS: atom_id res chain seq x y z
N MET A 1 1.50 -12.27 -6.76
CA MET A 1 0.37 -11.33 -6.92
C MET A 1 -0.31 -11.43 -8.28
N THR A 2 0.41 -11.40 -9.42
CA THR A 2 -0.20 -11.59 -10.76
C THR A 2 -0.92 -12.93 -10.91
N ASP A 3 -0.39 -14.00 -10.30
CA ASP A 3 -1.00 -15.33 -10.35
C ASP A 3 -2.27 -15.43 -9.50
N ILE A 4 -2.29 -14.83 -8.30
CA ILE A 4 -3.51 -14.68 -7.50
C ILE A 4 -4.57 -13.89 -8.26
N ILE A 5 -4.22 -12.72 -8.82
CA ILE A 5 -5.17 -11.87 -9.55
C ILE A 5 -5.74 -12.63 -10.75
N LYS A 6 -4.89 -13.35 -11.50
CA LYS A 6 -5.31 -14.17 -12.64
C LYS A 6 -6.24 -15.30 -12.21
N ALA A 7 -5.92 -16.02 -11.13
CA ALA A 7 -6.76 -17.09 -10.61
C ALA A 7 -8.09 -16.58 -10.05
N ALA A 8 -8.08 -15.43 -9.37
CA ALA A 8 -9.28 -14.78 -8.86
C ALA A 8 -10.22 -14.34 -9.99
N LYS A 9 -9.67 -13.72 -11.05
CA LYS A 9 -10.44 -13.37 -12.26
C LYS A 9 -11.08 -14.61 -12.90
N LYS A 10 -10.31 -15.67 -13.10
CA LYS A 10 -10.83 -16.95 -13.62
C LYS A 10 -11.99 -17.47 -12.78
N LEU A 11 -11.89 -17.43 -11.45
CA LEU A 11 -12.98 -17.85 -10.58
C LEU A 11 -14.23 -16.97 -10.74
N ILE A 12 -14.07 -15.64 -10.77
CA ILE A 12 -15.17 -14.69 -10.98
C ILE A 12 -15.87 -15.00 -12.30
N ASP A 13 -15.12 -15.16 -13.39
CA ASP A 13 -15.68 -15.46 -14.71
C ASP A 13 -16.48 -16.78 -14.71
N CYS A 14 -15.98 -17.82 -14.02
CA CYS A 14 -16.68 -19.09 -13.88
C CYS A 14 -17.97 -18.96 -13.06
N VAL A 15 -17.95 -18.20 -11.97
CA VAL A 15 -19.15 -17.93 -11.15
C VAL A 15 -20.18 -17.14 -11.94
N GLU A 16 -19.75 -16.09 -12.68
CA GLU A 16 -20.65 -15.30 -13.51
C GLU A 16 -21.28 -16.13 -14.62
N PHE A 17 -20.51 -17.02 -15.24
CA PHE A 17 -21.03 -17.98 -16.22
C PHE A 17 -22.08 -18.93 -15.61
N ASP A 18 -21.80 -19.52 -14.45
CA ASP A 18 -22.73 -20.43 -13.78
C ASP A 18 -24.04 -19.74 -13.35
N MET A 19 -23.93 -18.50 -12.83
CA MET A 19 -25.06 -17.73 -12.29
C MET A 19 -25.91 -17.08 -13.40
N ASN A 20 -25.27 -16.47 -14.39
CA ASN A 20 -25.94 -15.58 -15.36
C ASN A 20 -25.85 -16.06 -16.80
N GLY A 21 -24.98 -17.03 -17.10
CA GLY A 21 -24.62 -17.44 -18.44
C GLY A 21 -24.11 -16.29 -19.28
N ALA A 22 -22.83 -15.94 -19.11
CA ALA A 22 -22.23 -14.74 -19.68
C ALA A 22 -22.58 -14.56 -21.17
N GLY A 23 -23.32 -13.48 -21.50
CA GLY A 23 -23.72 -13.14 -22.87
C GLY A 23 -24.93 -13.88 -23.44
N GLY A 24 -25.76 -14.53 -22.61
CA GLY A 24 -26.97 -15.22 -23.07
C GLY A 24 -26.71 -16.62 -23.62
N LYS A 25 -25.53 -17.21 -23.34
CA LYS A 25 -25.17 -18.58 -23.75
C LYS A 25 -24.65 -19.37 -22.56
N GLY A 26 -25.43 -20.36 -22.14
CA GLY A 26 -25.06 -21.39 -21.17
C GLY A 26 -24.95 -20.86 -19.75
N GLY A 27 -25.84 -21.30 -18.86
CA GLY A 27 -25.76 -21.06 -17.43
C GLY A 27 -26.31 -22.28 -16.71
N ASN A 28 -25.86 -22.51 -15.47
CA ASN A 28 -26.23 -23.69 -14.70
C ASN A 28 -27.41 -23.43 -13.76
N GLY A 29 -28.17 -22.36 -14.00
CA GLY A 29 -29.35 -22.01 -13.20
C GLY A 29 -29.02 -21.74 -11.73
N GLY A 30 -27.84 -21.18 -11.46
CA GLY A 30 -27.35 -20.95 -10.10
C GLY A 30 -26.67 -22.16 -9.44
N LEU A 31 -26.49 -23.27 -10.17
CA LEU A 31 -25.67 -24.40 -9.73
C LEU A 31 -24.19 -24.16 -10.05
N LEU A 32 -23.30 -24.57 -9.15
CA LEU A 32 -21.86 -24.49 -9.36
C LEU A 32 -21.38 -25.68 -10.20
N SER A 33 -20.62 -25.40 -11.26
CA SER A 33 -19.98 -26.41 -12.11
C SER A 33 -18.68 -26.94 -11.51
N ASP A 34 -18.24 -28.11 -11.99
CA ASP A 34 -16.91 -28.66 -11.70
C ASP A 34 -15.79 -27.69 -12.09
N THR A 35 -15.98 -26.89 -13.13
CA THR A 35 -15.02 -25.86 -13.57
C THR A 35 -14.88 -24.78 -12.51
N THR A 36 -16.00 -24.29 -11.95
CA THR A 36 -16.00 -23.31 -10.87
C THR A 36 -15.38 -23.86 -9.60
N LEU A 37 -15.68 -25.11 -9.25
CA LEU A 37 -15.06 -25.80 -8.10
C LEU A 37 -13.54 -25.92 -8.27
N ARG A 38 -13.06 -26.28 -9.46
CA ARG A 38 -11.62 -26.36 -9.76
C ARG A 38 -10.97 -24.98 -9.71
N ALA A 39 -11.59 -23.95 -10.26
CA ALA A 39 -11.07 -22.58 -10.20
C ALA A 39 -10.96 -22.07 -8.75
N ALA A 40 -11.95 -22.40 -7.90
CA ALA A 40 -11.91 -22.07 -6.48
C ALA A 40 -10.77 -22.80 -5.75
N HIS A 41 -10.55 -24.08 -6.08
CA HIS A 41 -9.45 -24.86 -5.53
C HIS A 41 -8.09 -24.31 -5.96
N ASP A 42 -7.91 -24.00 -7.25
CA ASP A 42 -6.69 -23.39 -7.80
C ASP A 42 -6.36 -22.09 -7.05
N LEU A 43 -7.35 -21.21 -6.89
CA LEU A 43 -7.19 -19.96 -6.16
C LEU A 43 -6.77 -20.21 -4.69
N ARG A 44 -7.42 -21.15 -4.01
CA ARG A 44 -7.06 -21.52 -2.62
C ARG A 44 -5.61 -21.99 -2.53
N VAL A 45 -5.17 -22.85 -3.45
CA VAL A 45 -3.79 -23.37 -3.47
C VAL A 45 -2.81 -22.23 -3.72
N ILE A 46 -3.06 -21.36 -4.69
CA ILE A 46 -2.19 -20.21 -5.00
C ILE A 46 -2.11 -19.26 -3.80
N ILE A 47 -3.24 -18.92 -3.17
CA ILE A 47 -3.27 -18.09 -1.95
C ILE A 47 -2.45 -18.74 -0.83
N SER A 48 -2.56 -20.06 -0.65
CA SER A 48 -1.81 -20.77 0.39
C SER A 48 -0.31 -20.84 0.14
N ARG A 49 0.12 -20.71 -1.12
CA ARG A 49 1.54 -20.74 -1.55
C ARG A 49 2.18 -19.36 -1.52
N GLU A 50 1.44 -18.30 -1.81
CA GLU A 50 1.91 -16.94 -1.61
C GLU A 50 1.86 -16.63 -0.11
N ALA A 51 2.94 -16.96 0.60
CA ALA A 51 3.13 -16.53 1.98
C ALA A 51 3.12 -15.00 2.03
N TYR A 52 2.00 -14.42 2.45
CA TYR A 52 1.91 -12.98 2.68
C TYR A 52 2.81 -12.63 3.85
N SER A 53 3.86 -11.85 3.59
CA SER A 53 4.70 -11.30 4.65
C SER A 53 3.83 -10.41 5.57
N PRO A 54 3.73 -10.73 6.88
CA PRO A 54 2.99 -9.90 7.83
C PRO A 54 3.47 -8.44 7.82
N ALA A 55 4.77 -8.23 7.61
CA ALA A 55 5.35 -6.88 7.49
C ALA A 55 4.81 -6.11 6.28
N VAL A 56 4.68 -6.77 5.12
CA VAL A 56 4.11 -6.15 3.91
C VAL A 56 2.63 -5.83 4.13
N GLN A 57 1.88 -6.69 4.80
CA GLN A 57 0.49 -6.43 5.16
C GLN A 57 0.35 -5.23 6.11
N ALA A 58 1.23 -5.12 7.10
CA ALA A 58 1.25 -3.99 8.03
C ALA A 58 1.51 -2.66 7.31
N ILE A 59 2.48 -2.62 6.39
CA ILE A 59 2.76 -1.44 5.55
C ILE A 59 1.55 -1.07 4.70
N ALA A 60 0.91 -2.04 4.03
CA ALA A 60 -0.28 -1.78 3.23
C ALA A 60 -1.47 -1.29 4.07
N ALA A 61 -1.64 -1.82 5.28
CA ALA A 61 -2.67 -1.38 6.22
C ALA A 61 -2.42 0.05 6.72
N GLU A 62 -1.18 0.39 7.04
CA GLU A 62 -0.81 1.75 7.45
C GLU A 62 -1.01 2.75 6.31
N ARG A 63 -0.66 2.40 5.07
CA ARG A 63 -0.91 3.23 3.91
C ARG A 63 -2.42 3.53 3.73
N ARG A 64 -3.28 2.51 3.86
CA ARG A 64 -4.74 2.72 3.85
C ARG A 64 -5.20 3.61 4.99
N ARG A 65 -4.66 3.41 6.19
CA ARG A 65 -5.00 4.23 7.37
C ARG A 65 -4.60 5.69 7.19
N GLN A 66 -3.44 5.98 6.58
CA GLN A 66 -3.03 7.35 6.24
C GLN A 66 -4.02 8.03 5.28
N ILE A 67 -4.46 7.32 4.25
CA ILE A 67 -5.47 7.80 3.30
C ILE A 67 -6.81 8.05 4.02
N GLU A 68 -7.34 7.04 4.72
CA GLU A 68 -8.69 7.06 5.29
C GLU A 68 -8.83 7.94 6.54
N LYS A 69 -7.79 8.02 7.37
CA LYS A 69 -7.85 8.72 8.67
C LYS A 69 -7.20 10.09 8.64
N GLU A 70 -6.10 10.25 7.89
CA GLU A 70 -5.36 11.52 7.84
C GLU A 70 -5.67 12.30 6.53
N GLY A 71 -6.37 11.69 5.57
CA GLY A 71 -6.73 12.35 4.31
C GLY A 71 -5.56 12.52 3.33
N TRP A 72 -4.50 11.72 3.49
CA TRP A 72 -3.31 11.78 2.63
C TRP A 72 -3.56 11.00 1.34
N PHE A 73 -4.45 11.54 0.52
CA PHE A 73 -4.83 10.96 -0.77
C PHE A 73 -3.68 11.07 -1.79
N PRO A 74 -3.69 10.25 -2.87
CA PRO A 74 -2.75 10.36 -3.98
C PRO A 74 -2.50 11.80 -4.47
N GLU A 75 -3.55 12.62 -4.53
CA GLU A 75 -3.48 14.01 -4.99
C GLU A 75 -2.72 14.92 -4.01
N HIS A 76 -2.81 14.64 -2.71
CA HIS A 76 -1.99 15.32 -1.69
C HIS A 76 -0.52 14.93 -1.87
N ASP A 77 -0.24 13.65 -2.09
CA ASP A 77 1.12 13.14 -2.26
C ASP A 77 1.80 13.72 -3.50
N ASP A 78 1.03 13.96 -4.56
CA ASP A 78 1.50 14.61 -5.80
C ASP A 78 1.99 16.05 -5.60
N THR A 79 1.66 16.70 -4.48
CA THR A 79 2.18 18.03 -4.12
C THR A 79 3.60 18.00 -3.52
N HIS A 80 4.08 16.83 -3.08
CA HIS A 80 5.38 16.64 -2.43
C HIS A 80 6.44 16.19 -3.45
N VAL A 81 6.91 17.12 -4.27
CA VAL A 81 7.78 16.83 -5.43
C VAL A 81 9.28 16.87 -5.13
N ASN A 82 9.70 17.38 -3.97
CA ASN A 82 11.11 17.54 -3.61
C ASN A 82 11.65 16.35 -2.79
N GLY A 83 10.92 15.23 -2.78
CA GLY A 83 11.28 14.03 -2.02
C GLY A 83 10.89 14.10 -0.55
N GLU A 84 9.96 14.98 -0.17
CA GLU A 84 9.51 15.14 1.22
C GLU A 84 8.98 13.81 1.80
N LEU A 85 8.23 13.03 1.03
CA LEU A 85 7.73 11.71 1.45
C LEU A 85 8.87 10.74 1.80
N ALA A 86 9.92 10.71 0.98
CA ALA A 86 11.11 9.88 1.22
C ALA A 86 11.91 10.37 2.43
N GLN A 87 12.02 11.70 2.61
CA GLN A 87 12.69 12.32 3.74
C GLN A 87 11.97 11.99 5.06
N ALA A 88 10.65 12.10 5.06
CA ALA A 88 9.79 11.71 6.17
C ALA A 88 9.90 10.21 6.50
N ALA A 89 9.98 9.35 5.49
CA ALA A 89 10.24 7.93 5.68
C ALA A 89 11.59 7.70 6.37
N ALA A 90 12.66 8.36 5.90
CA ALA A 90 13.99 8.25 6.50
C ALA A 90 14.00 8.67 7.98
N ALA A 91 13.23 9.71 8.35
CA ALA A 91 13.10 10.13 9.74
C ALA A 91 12.52 9.01 10.62
N TYR A 92 11.48 8.31 10.16
CA TYR A 92 10.93 7.13 10.86
C TYR A 92 11.88 5.91 10.82
N THR A 93 12.58 5.67 9.71
CA THR A 93 13.52 4.56 9.55
C THR A 93 14.73 4.67 10.46
N LEU A 94 15.32 5.86 10.58
CA LEU A 94 16.49 6.06 11.44
C LEU A 94 16.14 5.91 12.91
N GLY A 95 14.85 6.06 13.26
CA GLY A 95 14.37 5.84 14.60
C GLY A 95 15.02 6.84 15.54
N LEU A 96 14.33 7.94 15.83
CA LEU A 96 14.70 8.85 16.91
C LEU A 96 14.43 8.20 18.30
N TYR A 97 14.81 6.92 18.47
CA TYR A 97 14.66 6.12 19.69
C TYR A 97 15.77 6.37 20.71
N ALA A 98 16.90 6.97 20.32
CA ALA A 98 17.91 7.45 21.29
C ALA A 98 17.46 8.70 22.08
N VAL A 99 16.14 8.92 22.14
CA VAL A 99 15.47 10.07 22.77
C VAL A 99 14.47 9.59 23.83
N THR A 100 14.06 8.31 23.79
CA THR A 100 13.14 7.72 24.76
C THR A 100 13.91 7.24 25.98
N GLY A 101 14.19 8.20 26.85
CA GLY A 101 14.81 8.03 28.17
C GLY A 101 15.27 9.38 28.74
N ALA A 102 15.75 10.28 27.88
CA ALA A 102 16.17 11.63 28.29
C ALA A 102 15.14 12.74 27.98
N VAL A 103 14.09 12.46 27.19
CA VAL A 103 13.10 13.46 26.77
C VAL A 103 11.72 13.23 27.38
N GLN A 104 11.67 12.62 28.57
CA GLN A 104 10.58 12.87 29.51
C GLN A 104 10.87 14.05 30.46
N SER A 105 12.10 14.60 30.41
CA SER A 105 12.52 15.75 31.24
C SER A 105 13.22 16.80 30.40
N GLY A 106 12.49 17.46 29.49
CA GLY A 106 12.82 18.80 29.00
C GLY A 106 14.18 19.06 28.33
N LYS A 107 15.04 18.07 28.08
CA LYS A 107 16.39 18.29 27.52
C LYS A 107 16.87 17.13 26.65
N LYS A 108 16.63 17.24 25.33
CA LYS A 108 17.59 17.10 24.21
C LYS A 108 16.82 16.84 22.92
N PHE A 109 16.28 17.93 22.38
CA PHE A 109 15.94 18.08 20.97
C PHE A 109 17.11 17.59 20.13
N LEU A 110 16.94 16.63 19.20
CA LEU A 110 17.98 16.35 18.22
C LEU A 110 17.91 17.47 17.17
N PRO A 111 18.96 18.28 17.00
CA PRO A 111 18.95 19.36 16.00
C PRO A 111 18.73 18.83 14.58
N TRP A 112 19.15 17.59 14.29
CA TRP A 112 19.05 16.98 12.96
C TRP A 112 17.71 16.27 12.68
N ALA A 113 16.92 15.96 13.71
CA ALA A 113 15.57 15.43 13.51
C ALA A 113 14.67 16.45 12.79
N LYS A 114 14.83 17.74 13.13
CA LYS A 114 14.28 18.88 12.37
C LYS A 114 14.85 19.02 10.96
N THR A 115 16.04 18.48 10.71
CA THR A 115 16.68 18.50 9.38
C THR A 115 16.14 17.40 8.48
N LEU A 116 15.66 16.28 9.04
CA LEU A 116 15.13 15.16 8.26
C LEU A 116 13.61 15.15 8.16
N TRP A 117 12.88 15.61 9.17
CA TRP A 117 11.42 15.72 9.05
C TRP A 117 11.05 16.99 8.26
N PRO A 118 10.39 16.87 7.09
CA PRO A 118 10.17 18.00 6.17
C PRO A 118 8.99 18.89 6.56
N TRP A 119 8.15 18.48 7.52
CA TRP A 119 6.90 19.17 7.85
C TRP A 119 6.87 19.67 9.30
N ASP A 120 5.76 20.29 9.69
CA ASP A 120 5.53 20.68 11.09
C ASP A 120 5.64 19.46 12.03
N LEU A 121 6.30 19.66 13.16
CA LEU A 121 6.52 18.63 14.18
C LEU A 121 5.21 18.11 14.80
N LYS A 122 4.09 18.84 14.71
CA LYS A 122 2.78 18.31 15.14
C LYS A 122 2.33 17.07 14.36
N TRP A 123 2.86 16.88 13.14
CA TRP A 123 2.61 15.70 12.31
C TRP A 123 3.60 14.56 12.58
N TRP A 124 4.64 14.82 13.37
CA TRP A 124 5.59 13.81 13.82
C TRP A 124 5.00 13.01 14.97
N LYS A 125 4.58 11.76 14.70
CA LYS A 125 3.89 10.89 15.66
C LYS A 125 4.63 9.55 15.82
N PRO A 126 5.89 9.51 16.32
CA PRO A 126 6.61 8.26 16.54
C PRO A 126 5.95 7.44 17.66
N LYS A 127 6.11 6.11 17.63
CA LYS A 127 5.52 5.21 18.63
C LYS A 127 6.53 4.20 19.19
N ASP A 128 6.72 3.10 18.48
CA ASP A 128 7.71 2.07 18.76
C ASP A 128 8.40 1.63 17.46
N ARG A 129 9.52 0.91 17.58
CA ARG A 129 10.42 0.64 16.45
C ARG A 129 9.70 -0.03 15.29
N GLU A 130 8.80 -0.96 15.59
CA GLU A 130 8.03 -1.69 14.58
C GLU A 130 7.05 -0.77 13.87
N HIS A 131 6.24 -0.01 14.63
CA HIS A 131 5.24 0.89 14.05
C HIS A 131 5.87 2.02 13.23
N ASP A 132 7.02 2.52 13.66
CA ASP A 132 7.74 3.55 12.92
C ASP A 132 8.31 3.01 11.60
N LEU A 133 8.83 1.77 11.59
CA LEU A 133 9.25 1.14 10.34
C LEU A 133 8.07 0.88 9.39
N VAL A 134 6.91 0.53 9.93
CA VAL A 134 5.67 0.38 9.16
C VAL A 134 5.23 1.73 8.55
N LYS A 135 5.28 2.83 9.32
CA LYS A 135 5.02 4.19 8.81
C LYS A 135 6.02 4.62 7.75
N ALA A 136 7.30 4.32 7.96
CA ALA A 136 8.34 4.59 6.97
C ALA A 136 8.06 3.84 5.66
N GLY A 137 7.72 2.55 5.76
CA GLY A 137 7.33 1.75 4.60
C GLY A 137 6.11 2.32 3.88
N ALA A 138 5.09 2.77 4.61
CA ALA A 138 3.90 3.38 4.02
C ALA A 138 4.22 4.69 3.28
N LEU A 139 5.12 5.52 3.82
CA LEU A 139 5.60 6.75 3.17
C LEU A 139 6.44 6.46 1.92
N ILE A 140 7.25 5.39 1.92
CA ILE A 140 7.97 4.94 0.71
C ILE A 140 6.99 4.49 -0.36
N VAL A 141 5.94 3.74 0.01
CA VAL A 141 4.88 3.36 -0.93
C VAL A 141 4.22 4.60 -1.52
N ALA A 142 3.88 5.61 -0.70
CA ALA A 142 3.30 6.86 -1.17
C ALA A 142 4.20 7.57 -2.21
N GLU A 143 5.51 7.66 -1.95
CA GLU A 143 6.46 8.27 -2.89
C GLU A 143 6.58 7.47 -4.19
N LEU A 144 6.64 6.14 -4.13
CA LEU A 144 6.68 5.30 -5.33
C LEU A 144 5.40 5.46 -6.16
N GLU A 145 4.23 5.48 -5.52
CA GLU A 145 2.95 5.71 -6.19
C GLU A 145 2.93 7.08 -6.90
N ARG A 146 3.45 8.13 -6.24
CA ARG A 146 3.62 9.48 -6.82
C ARG A 146 4.51 9.45 -8.06
N LEU A 147 5.68 8.81 -7.95
CA LEU A 147 6.64 8.69 -9.06
C LEU A 147 6.05 7.90 -10.24
N TYR A 148 5.31 6.83 -9.97
CA TYR A 148 4.64 6.03 -11.00
C TYR A 148 3.56 6.85 -11.72
N ARG A 149 2.73 7.60 -10.99
CA ARG A 149 1.75 8.51 -11.59
C ARG A 149 2.41 9.58 -12.46
N ALA A 150 3.48 10.21 -11.96
CA ALA A 150 4.23 11.20 -12.71
C ALA A 150 4.83 10.63 -14.00
N ALA A 151 5.42 9.43 -13.94
CA ALA A 151 5.97 8.74 -15.10
C ALA A 151 4.89 8.35 -16.14
N GLU A 152 3.72 7.89 -15.69
CA GLU A 152 2.61 7.62 -16.60
C GLU A 152 2.08 8.89 -17.28
N SER A 153 1.95 9.99 -16.54
CA SER A 153 1.52 11.28 -17.09
C SER A 153 2.50 11.80 -18.15
N ALA A 154 3.81 11.68 -17.91
CA ALA A 154 4.84 12.04 -18.89
C ALA A 154 4.78 11.20 -20.17
N LYS A 155 4.47 9.89 -20.07
CA LYS A 155 4.27 9.03 -21.25
C LYS A 155 3.06 9.46 -22.08
N ARG A 156 1.98 9.87 -21.43
CA ARG A 156 0.75 10.33 -22.11
C ARG A 156 0.96 11.63 -22.87
N THR A 157 1.76 12.56 -22.34
CA THR A 157 2.05 13.85 -22.98
C THR A 157 3.14 13.76 -24.05
N GLY A 158 4.16 12.92 -23.85
CA GLY A 158 5.25 12.72 -24.82
C GLY A 158 4.91 11.84 -26.03
N GLY A 159 3.82 11.06 -25.99
CA GLY A 159 3.32 10.26 -27.12
C GLY A 159 2.37 11.01 -28.06
N ALA A 160 2.06 12.27 -27.76
CA ALA A 160 1.15 13.12 -28.53
C ALA A 160 1.88 14.24 -29.31
N ALA A 161 3.20 14.15 -29.45
CA ALA A 161 4.06 15.10 -30.15
C ALA A 161 4.71 14.48 -31.40
#